data_AF-A0A679IMH4-F1
#
_entry.id   AF-A0A679IMH4-F1
#
_cell.length_a   1.000
_cell.length_b   1.000
_cell.length_c   1.000
_cell.angle_alpha   90.00
_cell.angle_beta   90.00
_cell.angle_gamma   90.00
#
_symmetry.space_group_name_H-M   'P 1'
#
loop_
_entity.id
_entity.type
_entity.pdbx_description
1 polymer ?
#
loop_
_entity_poly.entity_id
_entity_poly.type
_entity_poly.pdbx_seq_one_letter_code
_entity_poly.pdbx_strand_id
1 'polypeptide(L)'
;MSEYYYILSLYKDRKRYLVKVILLSAILLGLASFIVMLDIFRISPFIWYLIAMGIVLFQMRKLKPESEHYNQLTEFLQNHHPELLKNDELVFFIDYQLKHDFAYEASRLFNKVKNKNIEDNEIAIADLNEIIGEIIAYYNYIGDDHQLQEDVEISLQWYRNSIENHKHNLV
;
A
#
# COMPACT_ATOMS: atom_id res chain seq x y z
N MET A 1 20.02 3.61 5.17
CA MET A 1 18.74 4.33 5.40
C MET A 1 17.74 3.28 5.82
N SER A 2 17.15 3.36 7.02
CA SER A 2 16.27 2.30 7.52
C SER A 2 15.15 2.02 6.53
N GLU A 3 14.77 0.75 6.38
CA GLU A 3 13.70 0.29 5.51
C GLU A 3 12.39 1.09 5.73
N TYR A 4 12.09 1.44 6.98
CA TYR A 4 10.98 2.29 7.35
C TYR A 4 10.95 3.64 6.61
N TYR A 5 12.02 4.42 6.67
CA TYR A 5 12.10 5.71 5.97
C TYR A 5 12.00 5.56 4.45
N TYR A 6 12.50 4.45 3.90
CA TYR A 6 12.31 4.15 2.48
C TYR A 6 10.83 3.91 2.15
N ILE A 7 10.13 3.07 2.91
CA ILE A 7 8.68 2.81 2.71
C ILE A 7 7.86 4.08 2.92
N LEU A 8 8.20 4.89 3.93
CA LEU A 8 7.58 6.19 4.17
C LEU A 8 7.78 7.15 3.00
N SER A 9 8.96 7.12 2.36
CA SER A 9 9.22 7.93 1.16
C SER A 9 8.33 7.49 -0.01
N LEU A 10 8.13 6.19 -0.21
CA LEU A 10 7.21 5.64 -1.21
C LEU A 10 5.76 6.04 -0.93
N TYR A 11 5.33 6.03 0.34
CA TYR A 11 4.01 6.52 0.74
C TYR A 11 3.83 8.01 0.41
N LYS A 12 4.82 8.85 0.75
CA LYS A 12 4.79 10.29 0.43
C LYS A 12 4.77 10.52 -1.08
N ASP A 13 5.47 9.71 -1.86
CA ASP A 13 5.43 9.74 -3.33
C ASP A 13 4.05 9.36 -3.87
N ARG A 14 3.43 8.30 -3.35
CA ARG A 14 2.04 7.93 -3.68
C ARG A 14 1.08 9.10 -3.43
N LYS A 15 1.16 9.74 -2.25
CA LYS A 15 0.28 10.87 -1.90
C LYS A 15 0.48 12.05 -2.85
N ARG A 16 1.73 12.40 -3.16
CA ARG A 16 2.07 13.45 -4.14
C ARG A 16 1.58 13.10 -5.54
N TYR A 17 1.63 11.83 -5.91
CA TYR A 17 1.16 11.36 -7.21
C TYR A 17 -0.36 11.48 -7.36
N LEU A 18 -1.14 11.09 -6.34
CA LEU A 18 -2.60 11.30 -6.36
C LEU A 18 -2.96 12.76 -6.60
N VAL A 19 -2.26 13.67 -5.93
CA VAL A 19 -2.42 15.12 -6.15
C VAL A 19 -2.07 15.51 -7.59
N LYS A 20 -0.96 15.00 -8.14
CA LYS A 20 -0.58 15.24 -9.55
C LYS A 20 -1.62 14.72 -10.54
N VAL A 21 -2.21 13.56 -10.31
CA VAL A 21 -3.24 12.98 -11.19
C VAL A 21 -4.53 13.79 -11.14
N ILE A 22 -4.95 14.25 -9.95
CA ILE A 22 -6.11 15.14 -9.80
C ILE A 22 -5.86 16.44 -10.55
N LEU A 23 -4.68 17.03 -10.38
CA LEU A 23 -4.30 18.28 -11.06
C LEU A 23 -4.22 18.10 -12.58
N LEU A 24 -3.62 17.01 -13.07
CA LEU A 24 -3.59 16.65 -14.48
C LEU A 24 -5.02 16.49 -15.04
N SER A 25 -5.90 15.81 -14.29
CA SER A 25 -7.30 15.63 -14.68
C SER A 25 -8.02 16.97 -14.78
N ALA A 26 -7.83 17.87 -13.81
CA ALA A 26 -8.40 19.21 -13.84
C ALA A 26 -7.91 20.03 -15.05
N ILE A 27 -6.60 19.97 -15.35
CA ILE A 27 -6.02 20.65 -16.52
C ILE A 27 -6.58 20.06 -17.82
N LEU A 28 -6.62 18.74 -17.95
CA LEU A 28 -7.11 18.07 -19.17
C LEU A 28 -8.59 18.36 -19.40
N LEU A 29 -9.41 18.38 -18.35
CA LEU A 29 -10.81 18.79 -18.44
C LEU A 29 -10.94 20.25 -18.85
N GLY A 30 -10.16 21.16 -18.25
CA GLY A 30 -10.14 22.57 -18.63
C GLY A 30 -9.75 22.78 -20.11
N LEU A 31 -8.72 22.08 -20.58
CA LEU A 31 -8.29 22.11 -21.98
C LEU A 31 -9.36 21.54 -22.91
N ALA A 32 -9.96 20.40 -22.58
CA ALA A 32 -11.04 19.82 -23.37
C ALA A 32 -12.24 20.79 -23.48
N SER A 33 -12.65 21.39 -22.36
CA SER A 33 -13.72 22.39 -22.35
C SER A 33 -13.37 23.64 -23.16
N PHE A 34 -12.12 24.11 -23.12
CA PHE A 34 -11.65 25.25 -23.90
C PHE A 34 -11.65 24.96 -25.41
N ILE A 35 -11.19 23.77 -25.83
CA ILE A 35 -11.21 23.33 -27.23
C ILE A 35 -12.64 23.26 -27.77
N VAL A 36 -13.56 22.71 -26.96
CA VAL A 36 -14.99 22.63 -27.29
C VAL A 36 -15.61 24.02 -27.38
N MET A 37 -15.28 24.93 -26.45
CA MET A 37 -15.79 26.30 -26.45
C MET A 37 -15.35 27.11 -27.68
N LEU A 38 -14.10 26.94 -28.10
CA LEU A 38 -13.55 27.65 -29.26
C LEU A 38 -13.96 27.02 -30.61
N ASP A 39 -14.67 25.89 -30.60
CA ASP A 39 -15.06 25.11 -31.79
C ASP A 39 -13.88 24.89 -32.76
N ILE A 40 -12.67 24.68 -32.21
CA ILE A 40 -11.43 24.59 -33.00
C ILE A 40 -11.48 23.40 -33.97
N PHE A 41 -12.15 22.32 -33.54
CA PHE A 41 -12.27 21.09 -34.31
C PHE A 41 -13.74 20.67 -34.35
N ARG A 42 -14.27 20.39 -35.55
CA ARG A 42 -15.60 19.80 -35.78
C ARG A 42 -15.65 18.31 -35.39
N ILE A 43 -15.17 18.01 -34.20
CA ILE A 43 -15.18 16.69 -33.59
C ILE A 43 -16.17 16.76 -32.43
N SER A 44 -16.94 15.68 -32.20
CA SER A 44 -17.88 15.64 -31.09
C SER A 44 -17.17 15.97 -29.77
N PRO A 45 -17.70 16.88 -28.94
CA PRO A 45 -17.13 17.23 -27.63
C PRO A 45 -16.81 16.01 -26.76
N PHE A 46 -17.63 14.97 -26.88
CA PHE A 46 -17.46 13.70 -26.19
C PHE A 46 -16.10 13.04 -26.45
N ILE A 47 -15.56 13.15 -27.67
CA ILE A 47 -14.29 12.52 -28.05
C ILE A 47 -13.12 13.16 -27.30
N TRP A 48 -13.13 14.48 -27.08
CA TRP A 48 -12.09 15.16 -26.31
C TRP A 48 -12.07 14.72 -24.85
N TYR A 49 -13.25 14.55 -24.24
CA TYR A 49 -13.35 14.01 -22.88
C TYR A 49 -12.88 12.56 -22.81
N LEU A 50 -13.16 11.73 -23.82
CA LEU A 50 -12.63 10.36 -23.88
C LEU A 50 -11.10 10.32 -23.99
N ILE A 51 -10.49 11.21 -24.79
CA ILE A 51 -9.04 11.30 -24.91
C ILE A 51 -8.43 11.71 -23.56
N ALA A 52 -8.97 12.75 -22.92
CA ALA A 52 -8.53 13.18 -21.59
C ALA A 52 -8.62 12.05 -20.56
N MET A 53 -9.76 11.35 -20.52
CA MET A 53 -9.97 10.20 -19.63
C MET A 53 -9.00 9.05 -19.93
N GLY A 54 -8.73 8.76 -21.20
CA GLY A 54 -7.77 7.73 -21.61
C GLY A 54 -6.35 8.02 -21.11
N ILE A 55 -5.90 9.28 -21.19
CA ILE A 55 -4.59 9.71 -20.67
C ILE A 55 -4.51 9.52 -19.15
N VAL A 56 -5.57 9.91 -18.42
CA VAL A 56 -5.64 9.75 -16.96
C VAL A 56 -5.58 8.28 -16.55
N LEU A 57 -6.40 7.43 -17.18
CA LEU A 57 -6.45 5.99 -16.91
C LEU A 57 -5.12 5.30 -17.21
N PHE A 58 -4.45 5.67 -18.30
CA PHE A 58 -3.14 5.14 -18.65
C PHE A 58 -2.09 5.48 -17.59
N GLN A 59 -2.06 6.72 -17.12
CA GLN A 59 -1.14 7.11 -16.05
C GLN A 59 -1.44 6.38 -14.74
N MET A 60 -2.70 6.29 -14.33
CA MET A 60 -3.12 5.59 -13.11
C MET A 60 -2.71 4.11 -13.12
N ARG A 61 -2.83 3.43 -14.27
CA ARG A 61 -2.50 2.00 -14.38
C ARG A 61 -1.00 1.73 -14.27
N LYS A 62 -0.16 2.59 -14.85
CA LYS A 62 1.30 2.37 -14.89
C LYS A 62 1.97 2.45 -13.51
N LEU A 63 1.30 3.05 -12.53
CA LEU A 63 1.94 3.52 -11.30
C LEU A 63 1.22 3.10 -10.02
N LYS A 64 0.38 2.05 -10.04
CA LYS A 64 -0.19 1.49 -8.80
C LYS A 64 0.95 1.03 -7.87
N PRO A 65 1.22 1.73 -6.76
CA PRO A 65 2.29 1.33 -5.84
C PRO A 65 1.84 0.18 -4.94
N GLU A 66 0.52 0.07 -4.74
CA GLU A 66 -0.18 -0.98 -3.99
C GLU A 66 0.10 -2.37 -4.54
N SER A 67 0.02 -3.37 -3.67
CA SER A 67 0.04 -4.77 -4.06
C SER A 67 -1.25 -5.18 -4.78
N GLU A 68 -1.20 -6.30 -5.50
CA GLU A 68 -2.40 -6.90 -6.11
C GLU A 68 -3.45 -7.30 -5.06
N HIS A 69 -3.02 -7.50 -3.81
CA HIS A 69 -3.83 -7.93 -2.68
C HIS A 69 -4.29 -6.77 -1.78
N TYR A 70 -3.98 -5.50 -2.10
CA TYR A 70 -4.32 -4.35 -1.27
C TYR A 70 -5.81 -4.26 -0.91
N ASN A 71 -6.70 -4.57 -1.86
CA ASN A 71 -8.14 -4.60 -1.60
C ASN A 71 -8.53 -5.71 -0.62
N GLN A 72 -7.90 -6.89 -0.72
CA GLN A 72 -8.15 -8.02 0.17
C GLN A 72 -7.60 -7.72 1.57
N LEU A 73 -6.44 -7.06 1.67
CA LEU A 73 -5.92 -6.54 2.93
C LEU A 73 -6.89 -5.54 3.55
N THR A 74 -7.39 -4.58 2.78
CA THR A 74 -8.33 -3.57 3.29
C THR A 74 -9.63 -4.21 3.80
N GLU A 75 -10.19 -5.17 3.06
CA GLU A 75 -11.37 -5.93 3.47
C GLU A 75 -11.10 -6.75 4.73
N PHE A 76 -9.94 -7.42 4.80
CA PHE A 76 -9.51 -8.16 5.98
C PHE A 76 -9.40 -7.25 7.21
N LEU A 77 -8.69 -6.12 7.08
CA LEU A 77 -8.53 -5.14 8.15
C LEU A 77 -9.88 -4.55 8.57
N GLN A 78 -10.81 -4.31 7.65
CA GLN A 78 -12.13 -3.83 7.99
C GLN A 78 -12.90 -4.80 8.90
N ASN A 79 -12.72 -6.09 8.71
CA ASN A 79 -13.42 -7.13 9.45
C ASN A 79 -12.76 -7.47 10.79
N HIS A 80 -11.42 -7.39 10.87
CA HIS A 80 -10.66 -7.86 12.03
C HIS A 80 -10.00 -6.73 12.85
N HIS A 81 -9.60 -5.64 12.20
CA HIS A 81 -8.83 -4.53 12.79
C HIS A 81 -9.23 -3.15 12.22
N PRO A 82 -10.52 -2.75 12.32
CA PRO A 82 -11.02 -1.54 11.67
C PRO A 82 -10.36 -0.25 12.15
N GLU A 83 -9.76 -0.26 13.34
CA GLU A 83 -8.97 0.84 13.89
C GLU A 83 -7.72 1.16 13.05
N LEU A 84 -7.10 0.16 12.41
CA LEU A 84 -5.89 0.33 11.62
C LEU A 84 -6.15 1.10 10.33
N LEU A 85 -7.38 1.02 9.80
CA LEU A 85 -7.80 1.75 8.61
C LEU A 85 -7.78 3.28 8.78
N LYS A 86 -7.69 3.79 10.02
CA LYS A 86 -7.54 5.22 10.27
C LYS A 86 -6.13 5.74 9.96
N ASN A 87 -5.14 4.84 9.86
CA ASN A 87 -3.75 5.18 9.57
C ASN A 87 -3.35 4.66 8.19
N ASP A 88 -3.59 5.46 7.16
CA ASP A 88 -3.24 5.14 5.76
C ASP A 88 -1.76 4.80 5.56
N GLU A 89 -0.87 5.38 6.36
CA GLU A 89 0.57 5.12 6.29
C GLU A 89 0.88 3.71 6.79
N LEU A 90 0.31 3.32 7.94
CA LEU A 90 0.47 1.97 8.49
C LEU A 90 -0.15 0.92 7.56
N VAL A 91 -1.33 1.18 6.98
CA VAL A 91 -1.94 0.25 6.01
C VAL A 91 -1.05 0.09 4.78
N PHE A 92 -0.47 1.18 4.27
CA PHE A 92 0.49 1.12 3.16
C PHE A 92 1.77 0.36 3.55
N PHE A 93 2.23 0.55 4.79
CA PHE A 93 3.40 -0.16 5.31
C PHE A 93 3.15 -1.67 5.39
N ILE A 94 1.99 -2.08 5.89
CA ILE A 94 1.57 -3.49 5.93
C ILE A 94 1.49 -4.07 4.51
N ASP A 95 0.85 -3.37 3.58
CA ASP A 95 0.76 -3.81 2.18
C ASP A 95 2.14 -3.99 1.54
N TYR A 96 3.05 -3.04 1.79
CA TYR A 96 4.41 -3.10 1.28
C TYR A 96 5.15 -4.32 1.83
N GLN A 97 5.08 -4.57 3.14
CA GLN A 97 5.74 -5.69 3.79
C GLN A 97 5.18 -7.03 3.31
N LEU A 98 3.86 -7.15 3.22
CA LEU A 98 3.21 -8.36 2.68
C LEU A 98 3.62 -8.64 1.23
N LYS A 99 3.85 -7.59 0.42
CA LYS A 99 4.26 -7.73 -0.98
C LYS A 99 5.73 -8.13 -1.16
N HIS A 100 6.63 -7.71 -0.28
CA HIS A 100 8.07 -7.90 -0.47
C HIS A 100 8.63 -9.05 0.38
N ASP A 101 8.21 -9.14 1.64
CA ASP A 101 8.78 -10.09 2.60
C ASP A 101 7.92 -11.34 2.78
N PHE A 102 6.63 -11.26 2.41
CA PHE A 102 5.67 -12.36 2.54
C PHE A 102 4.87 -12.62 1.27
N ALA A 103 5.41 -12.29 0.09
CA ALA A 103 4.65 -12.24 -1.16
C ALA A 103 3.89 -13.55 -1.44
N TYR A 104 4.57 -14.69 -1.23
CA TYR A 104 4.00 -16.02 -1.46
C TYR A 104 2.99 -16.39 -0.38
N GLU A 105 3.35 -16.20 0.90
CA GLU A 105 2.53 -16.49 2.07
C GLU A 105 1.24 -15.66 2.05
N ALA A 106 1.34 -14.34 1.87
CA ALA A 106 0.21 -13.43 1.80
C ALA A 106 -0.75 -13.83 0.68
N SER A 107 -0.24 -14.13 -0.52
CA SER A 107 -1.08 -14.58 -1.64
C SER A 107 -1.80 -15.89 -1.33
N ARG A 108 -1.09 -16.87 -0.75
CA ARG A 108 -1.67 -18.15 -0.33
C ARG A 108 -2.75 -17.95 0.73
N LEU A 109 -2.50 -17.11 1.73
CA LEU A 109 -3.41 -16.89 2.85
C LEU A 109 -4.66 -16.12 2.41
N PHE A 110 -4.53 -15.05 1.64
CA PHE A 110 -5.70 -14.34 1.10
C PHE A 110 -6.57 -15.22 0.19
N ASN A 111 -5.97 -16.16 -0.55
CA ASN A 111 -6.72 -17.15 -1.33
C ASN A 111 -7.47 -18.15 -0.43
N LYS A 112 -6.86 -18.59 0.68
CA LYS A 112 -7.51 -19.47 1.65
C LYS A 112 -8.65 -18.77 2.38
N VAL A 113 -8.48 -17.52 2.80
CA VAL A 113 -9.54 -16.73 3.46
C VAL A 113 -10.77 -16.58 2.56
N LYS A 114 -10.55 -16.49 1.24
CA LYS A 114 -11.64 -16.41 0.26
C LYS A 114 -12.35 -17.75 0.03
N ASN A 115 -11.71 -18.88 0.31
CA ASN A 115 -12.30 -20.20 0.09
C ASN A 115 -13.29 -20.53 1.21
N LYS A 116 -14.44 -21.11 0.83
CA LYS A 116 -15.56 -21.43 1.75
C LYS A 116 -15.31 -22.63 2.67
N ASN A 117 -14.08 -23.13 2.77
CA ASN A 117 -13.76 -24.16 3.76
C ASN A 117 -13.51 -23.47 5.10
N ILE A 118 -14.33 -23.77 6.10
CA ILE A 118 -14.35 -23.07 7.39
C ILE A 118 -13.04 -23.28 8.16
N GLU A 119 -12.54 -24.51 8.25
CA GLU A 119 -11.30 -24.81 9.01
C GLU A 119 -10.06 -24.17 8.37
N ASP A 120 -9.94 -24.26 7.04
CA ASP A 120 -8.82 -23.63 6.30
C ASP A 120 -8.85 -22.10 6.39
N ASN A 121 -10.05 -21.51 6.51
CA ASN A 121 -10.24 -20.07 6.64
C ASN A 121 -9.82 -19.58 8.04
N GLU A 122 -10.25 -20.26 9.10
CA GLU A 122 -9.87 -19.89 10.47
C GLU A 122 -8.36 -19.90 10.69
N ILE A 123 -7.68 -20.95 10.19
CA ILE A 123 -6.22 -21.03 10.25
C ILE A 123 -5.58 -19.90 9.44
N ALA A 124 -6.09 -19.63 8.23
CA ALA A 124 -5.54 -18.57 7.39
C ALA A 124 -5.74 -17.16 7.98
N ILE A 125 -6.87 -16.92 8.65
CA ILE A 125 -7.14 -15.67 9.38
C ILE A 125 -6.15 -15.54 10.55
N ALA A 126 -5.92 -16.61 11.32
CA ALA A 126 -4.98 -16.61 12.42
C ALA A 126 -3.55 -16.31 11.94
N ASP A 127 -3.09 -17.02 10.90
CA ASP A 127 -1.77 -16.81 10.29
C ASP A 127 -1.61 -15.36 9.77
N LEU A 128 -2.64 -14.80 9.11
CA LEU A 128 -2.60 -13.41 8.64
C LEU A 128 -2.54 -12.41 9.79
N ASN A 129 -3.29 -12.63 10.87
CA ASN A 129 -3.24 -11.77 12.05
C ASN A 129 -1.88 -11.82 12.74
N GLU A 130 -1.23 -12.99 12.77
CA GLU A 130 0.13 -13.13 13.30
C GLU A 130 1.13 -12.32 12.48
N ILE A 131 1.13 -12.48 11.15
CA ILE A 131 2.02 -11.73 10.24
C ILE A 131 1.77 -10.23 10.35
N ILE A 132 0.51 -9.79 10.31
CA ILE A 132 0.15 -8.37 10.43
C ILE A 132 0.56 -7.82 11.80
N GLY A 133 0.35 -8.59 12.88
CA GLY A 133 0.79 -8.23 14.22
C GLY A 133 2.30 -8.04 14.33
N GLU A 134 3.08 -8.91 13.69
CA GLU A 134 4.54 -8.77 13.60
C GLU A 134 4.94 -7.48 12.88
N ILE A 135 4.33 -7.21 11.72
CA ILE A 135 4.60 -6.01 10.94
C ILE A 135 4.26 -4.73 11.73
N ILE A 136 3.16 -4.74 12.49
CA ILE A 136 2.77 -3.61 13.35
C ILE A 136 3.78 -3.43 14.49
N ALA A 137 4.21 -4.52 15.13
CA ALA A 137 5.20 -4.46 16.20
C ALA A 137 6.53 -3.87 15.68
N TYR A 138 6.96 -4.29 14.49
CA TYR A 138 8.11 -3.74 13.79
C TYR A 138 7.94 -2.24 13.46
N TYR A 139 6.77 -1.85 12.93
CA TYR A 139 6.46 -0.44 12.64
C TYR A 139 6.56 0.43 13.90
N ASN A 140 5.97 -0.02 15.02
CA ASN A 140 6.02 0.70 16.28
C ASN A 140 7.44 0.75 16.86
N TYR A 141 8.19 -0.35 16.78
CA TYR A 141 9.58 -0.43 17.24
C TYR A 141 10.47 0.63 16.56
N ILE A 142 10.35 0.80 15.24
CA ILE A 142 11.10 1.84 14.53
C ILE A 142 10.54 3.24 14.76
N GLY A 143 9.21 3.35 14.94
CA GLY A 143 8.55 4.62 15.22
C GLY A 143 8.96 5.25 16.56
N ASP A 144 9.15 4.42 17.59
CA ASP A 144 9.47 4.86 18.95
C ASP A 144 10.97 5.17 19.14
N ASP A 145 11.85 4.54 18.36
CA ASP A 145 13.30 4.58 18.57
C ASP A 145 14.00 5.56 17.61
N HIS A 146 13.74 6.86 17.82
CA HIS A 146 14.35 7.97 17.06
C HIS A 146 15.88 8.12 17.26
N GLN A 147 16.52 7.30 18.10
CA GLN A 147 17.95 7.41 18.45
C GLN A 147 18.82 6.26 17.93
N LEU A 148 18.27 5.36 17.10
CA LEU A 148 19.07 4.32 16.47
C LEU A 148 20.12 4.99 15.56
N GLN A 149 21.38 4.90 15.99
CA GLN A 149 22.56 5.48 15.36
C GLN A 149 22.57 5.19 13.85
N GLU A 150 22.91 6.19 13.05
CA GLU A 150 22.76 6.28 11.58
C GLU A 150 23.37 5.13 10.75
N ASP A 151 24.09 4.20 11.35
CA ASP A 151 24.91 3.20 10.66
C ASP A 151 24.29 1.79 10.57
N VAL A 152 23.18 1.49 11.23
CA VAL A 152 22.53 0.17 11.15
C VAL A 152 21.30 0.22 10.25
N GLU A 153 21.31 -0.56 9.16
CA GLU A 153 20.12 -0.77 8.34
C GLU A 153 19.13 -1.67 9.08
N ILE A 154 18.08 -1.03 9.61
CA ILE A 154 17.01 -1.73 10.33
C ILE A 154 15.97 -2.16 9.32
N SER A 155 15.95 -3.47 9.09
CA SER A 155 14.95 -4.18 8.28
C SER A 155 14.06 -5.07 9.15
N LEU A 156 12.94 -5.56 8.62
CA LEU A 156 12.08 -6.51 9.32
C LEU A 156 12.87 -7.78 9.72
N GLN A 157 13.75 -8.25 8.83
CA GLN A 157 14.61 -9.39 9.12
C GLN A 157 15.61 -9.09 10.26
N TRP A 158 16.16 -7.87 10.31
CA TRP A 158 17.01 -7.47 11.42
C TRP A 158 16.24 -7.49 12.75
N TYR A 159 15.00 -6.98 12.75
CA TYR A 159 14.13 -6.96 13.92
C TYR A 159 13.80 -8.38 14.43
N ARG A 160 13.50 -9.32 13.52
CA ARG A 160 13.34 -10.74 13.86
C ARG A 160 14.56 -11.30 14.59
N ASN A 161 15.73 -11.10 13.99
CA ASN A 161 16.99 -11.58 14.54
C ASN A 161 17.31 -10.94 15.91
N SER A 162 16.95 -9.66 16.12
CA SER A 162 17.20 -8.97 17.38
C SER A 162 16.33 -9.53 18.51
N ILE A 163 15.06 -9.83 18.24
CA ILE A 163 14.16 -10.49 19.21
C ILE A 163 14.63 -11.89 19.55
N GLU A 164 15.01 -12.69 18.55
CA GLU A 164 15.49 -14.06 18.77
C GLU A 164 16.77 -14.08 19.61
N ASN A 165 17.72 -13.19 19.33
CA ASN A 165 18.94 -13.06 20.13
C ASN A 165 18.65 -12.59 21.56
N HIS A 166 17.69 -11.68 21.75
CA HIS A 166 17.29 -11.24 23.09
C HIS A 166 16.63 -12.37 23.89
N LYS A 167 15.81 -13.21 23.25
CA LYS A 167 15.23 -14.40 23.87
C LYS A 167 16.31 -15.42 24.27
N HIS A 168 17.34 -15.62 23.45
CA HIS A 168 18.43 -16.55 23.76
C HIS A 168 19.32 -16.07 24.93
N ASN A 169 19.46 -14.76 25.11
CA ASN A 169 20.24 -14.18 26.21
C ASN A 169 19.51 -14.15 27.57
N LEU A 170 18.21 -14.48 27.59
CA LEU A 170 17.38 -14.52 28.80
C LEU A 170 17.18 -15.96 29.34
N VAL A 171 17.73 -16.97 28.67
CA VAL A 171 17.73 -18.40 29.05
C VAL A 171 19.10 -18.79 29.60
#